data_AF-A0A1G6D8U2-F1
#
_entry.id   AF-A0A1G6D8U2-F1
#
_cell.length_a   1.000
_cell.length_b   1.000
_cell.length_c   1.000
_cell.angle_alpha   90.00
_cell.angle_beta   90.00
_cell.angle_gamma   90.00
#
_symmetry.space_group_name_H-M   'P 1'
#
loop_
_entity.id
_entity.type
_entity.pdbx_description
1 polymer ?
#
loop_
_entity_poly.entity_id
_entity_poly.type
_entity_poly.pdbx_seq_one_letter_code
_entity_poly.pdbx_strand_id
1 'polypeptide(L)'
;MKQLSLRRRVFEVVEGGSRRAALSRIFSAALIILILVNVIAAIFETVPTMTQTYFQVFAGVEGVSLTVFAIEYVVRLWVCVEHPRARGVPAWRARLNYVFTPSAIIDFIAIVPFFIVALGGADIRTMVLVRLMRLFKLGRYSTGFQSLFEAVRRERHALVASFLVLTSIVLVAASLAYIAEREAQPDDFGSIPQAIWWAIETVTTVGYGDVIPKTLAGHIIGGITMITGILMIALPIAIIGSSFAEVIRQRSFVVTFGLVVRMPMFASLSSDVLHDLLPMLRAMTVEAGTAIIEPGEGDDALYGIAEGVVELDSDGGRRRLSVGDSFGASPDITDKTRADPALALTRVKLLAIDRIDLIHLVARYPGLAGRLKPNVQAGIVMDDGSGGNPA
;
A
#
# COMPACT_ATOMS: atom_id res chain seq x y z
N MET A 1 18.36 -17.34 -27.44
CA MET A 1 18.07 -16.30 -26.43
C MET A 1 18.53 -14.94 -26.97
N LYS A 2 17.63 -13.97 -27.20
CA LYS A 2 18.03 -12.61 -27.66
C LYS A 2 18.94 -11.95 -26.63
N GLN A 3 20.11 -11.47 -27.04
CA GLN A 3 21.00 -10.70 -26.17
C GLN A 3 20.28 -9.41 -25.74
N LEU A 4 20.11 -9.22 -24.43
CA LEU A 4 19.56 -7.99 -23.88
C LEU A 4 20.56 -6.84 -24.09
N SER A 5 20.06 -5.68 -24.51
CA SER A 5 20.83 -4.44 -24.58
C SER A 5 21.43 -4.09 -23.21
N LEU A 6 22.59 -3.42 -23.19
CA LEU A 6 23.27 -3.00 -21.96
C LEU A 6 22.32 -2.23 -21.02
N ARG A 7 21.54 -1.31 -21.60
CA ARG A 7 20.53 -0.51 -20.89
C ARG A 7 19.48 -1.37 -20.19
N ARG A 8 18.97 -2.40 -20.86
CA ARG A 8 17.99 -3.33 -20.28
C ARG A 8 18.57 -4.14 -19.12
N ARG A 9 19.85 -4.52 -19.22
CA ARG A 9 20.55 -5.21 -18.12
C ARG A 9 20.73 -4.32 -16.90
N VAL A 10 21.05 -3.04 -17.10
CA VAL A 10 21.17 -2.06 -16.00
C VAL A 10 19.80 -1.77 -15.39
N PHE A 11 18.75 -1.63 -16.22
CA PHE A 11 17.37 -1.50 -15.75
C PHE A 11 16.97 -2.63 -14.80
N GLU A 12 17.27 -3.89 -15.15
CA GLU A 12 16.95 -5.06 -14.30
C GLU A 12 17.67 -5.04 -12.95
N VAL A 13 18.87 -4.47 -12.86
CA VAL A 13 19.59 -4.36 -11.58
C VAL A 13 19.02 -3.23 -10.72
N VAL A 14 18.76 -2.08 -11.33
CA VAL A 14 18.40 -0.82 -10.65
C VAL A 14 16.93 -0.75 -10.24
N GLU A 15 16.03 -1.40 -10.98
CA GLU A 15 14.57 -1.40 -10.74
C GLU A 15 14.04 -2.75 -10.22
N GLY A 16 14.88 -3.79 -10.09
CA GLY A 16 14.48 -5.06 -9.45
C GLY A 16 13.83 -6.10 -10.37
N GLY A 17 14.52 -6.48 -11.44
CA GLY A 17 14.08 -7.53 -12.36
C GLY A 17 14.28 -8.97 -11.85
N SER A 18 13.34 -9.86 -12.18
CA SER A 18 13.31 -11.28 -11.76
C SER A 18 14.55 -12.09 -12.17
N ARG A 19 15.19 -11.75 -13.30
CA ARG A 19 16.40 -12.45 -13.79
C ARG A 19 17.66 -12.21 -12.98
N ARG A 20 17.75 -11.09 -12.24
CA ARG A 20 18.96 -10.67 -11.49
C ARG A 20 18.63 -10.27 -10.06
N ALA A 21 17.72 -11.02 -9.43
CA ALA A 21 17.25 -10.74 -8.08
C ALA A 21 18.37 -10.66 -7.02
N ALA A 22 19.46 -11.43 -7.15
CA ALA A 22 20.59 -11.34 -6.22
C ALA A 22 21.36 -10.02 -6.34
N LEU A 23 21.74 -9.62 -7.57
CA LEU A 23 22.46 -8.36 -7.80
C LEU A 23 21.63 -7.13 -7.44
N SER A 24 20.34 -7.15 -7.75
CA SER A 24 19.45 -6.05 -7.38
C SER A 24 19.27 -5.92 -5.87
N ARG A 25 19.23 -7.05 -5.13
CA ARG A 25 19.21 -7.05 -3.66
C ARG A 25 20.50 -6.48 -3.08
N ILE A 26 21.66 -6.88 -3.59
CA ILE A 26 22.96 -6.35 -3.15
C ILE A 26 23.05 -4.85 -3.41
N PHE A 27 22.68 -4.40 -4.61
CA PHE A 27 22.66 -2.99 -4.97
C PHE A 27 21.75 -2.17 -4.04
N SER A 28 20.54 -2.65 -3.81
CA SER A 28 19.58 -2.02 -2.89
C SER A 28 20.10 -1.97 -1.45
N ALA A 29 20.69 -3.06 -0.97
CA ALA A 29 21.28 -3.13 0.37
C ALA A 29 22.45 -2.15 0.53
N ALA A 30 23.34 -2.07 -0.47
CA ALA A 30 24.46 -1.13 -0.46
C ALA A 30 23.99 0.33 -0.40
N LEU A 31 22.95 0.69 -1.16
CA LEU A 31 22.37 2.03 -1.11
C LEU A 31 21.69 2.33 0.22
N ILE A 32 20.96 1.36 0.79
CA ILE A 32 20.37 1.51 2.13
C ILE A 32 21.46 1.77 3.17
N ILE A 33 22.52 0.95 3.19
CA ILE A 33 23.65 1.12 4.11
C ILE A 33 24.29 2.51 3.95
N LEU A 34 24.50 2.94 2.71
CA LEU A 34 25.06 4.25 2.42
C LEU A 34 24.17 5.40 2.91
N ILE A 35 22.84 5.28 2.75
CA ILE A 35 21.87 6.25 3.29
C ILE A 35 21.97 6.30 4.81
N LEU A 36 21.98 5.15 5.49
CA LEU A 36 22.06 5.08 6.96
C LEU A 36 23.36 5.68 7.49
N VAL A 37 24.49 5.35 6.86
CA VAL A 37 25.80 5.94 7.21
C VAL A 37 25.78 7.46 7.02
N ASN A 38 25.21 7.95 5.93
CA ASN A 38 25.13 9.39 5.67
C ASN A 38 24.20 10.12 6.65
N VAL A 39 23.07 9.52 7.03
CA VAL A 39 22.16 10.09 8.04
C VAL A 39 22.84 10.13 9.41
N ILE A 40 23.53 9.07 9.82
CA ILE A 40 24.28 9.04 11.07
C ILE A 40 25.39 10.11 11.07
N ALA A 41 26.14 10.22 9.96
CA ALA A 41 27.16 11.26 9.80
C ALA A 41 26.55 12.67 9.92
N ALA A 42 25.41 12.92 9.27
CA ALA A 42 24.72 14.21 9.34
C ALA A 42 24.24 14.54 10.76
N ILE A 43 23.80 13.55 11.55
CA ILE A 43 23.45 13.74 12.96
C ILE A 43 24.69 14.14 13.76
N PHE A 44 25.81 13.43 13.63
CA PHE A 44 27.03 13.76 14.38
C PHE A 44 27.69 15.07 13.93
N GLU A 45 27.51 15.48 12.68
CA GLU A 45 27.93 16.79 12.17
C GLU A 45 27.20 17.96 12.86
N THR A 46 26.04 17.72 13.49
CA THR A 46 25.39 18.76 14.31
C THR A 46 26.11 19.04 15.63
N VAL A 47 27.00 18.14 16.07
CA VAL A 47 27.75 18.28 17.32
C VAL A 47 29.07 19.00 17.04
N PRO A 48 29.33 20.19 17.63
CA PRO A 48 30.52 20.99 17.32
C PRO A 48 31.85 20.28 17.60
N THR A 49 31.95 19.56 18.72
CA THR A 49 33.16 18.83 19.12
C THR A 49 33.49 17.69 18.16
N MET A 50 32.46 16.97 17.69
CA MET A 50 32.61 15.91 16.70
C MET A 50 33.02 16.48 15.34
N THR A 51 32.41 17.59 14.93
CA THR A 51 32.73 18.24 13.64
C THR A 51 34.16 18.74 13.59
N GLN A 52 34.65 19.37 14.66
CA GLN A 52 36.03 19.87 14.72
C GLN A 52 37.06 18.72 14.67
N THR A 53 36.73 17.56 15.25
CA THR A 53 37.66 16.41 15.34
C THR A 53 37.63 15.54 14.07
N TYR A 54 36.45 15.31 13.50
CA TYR A 54 36.21 14.34 12.41
C TYR A 54 35.77 14.98 11.09
N PHE A 55 36.06 16.28 10.89
CA PHE A 55 35.66 17.03 9.70
C PHE A 55 35.95 16.28 8.39
N GLN A 56 37.16 15.75 8.23
CA GLN A 56 37.58 15.04 7.02
C GLN A 56 36.76 13.76 6.76
N VAL A 57 36.37 13.04 7.82
CA VAL A 57 35.55 11.83 7.72
C VAL A 57 34.15 12.20 7.25
N PHE A 58 33.53 13.22 7.84
CA PHE A 58 32.20 13.69 7.42
C PHE A 58 32.21 14.22 5.98
N ALA A 59 33.20 15.03 5.62
CA ALA A 59 33.38 15.51 4.25
C ALA A 59 33.58 14.36 3.24
N GLY A 60 34.35 13.33 3.63
CA GLY A 60 34.55 12.14 2.80
C GLY A 60 33.27 11.32 2.60
N VAL A 61 32.53 11.07 3.68
CA VAL A 61 31.22 10.38 3.62
C VAL A 61 30.24 11.16 2.76
N GLU A 62 30.18 12.48 2.91
CA GLU A 62 29.33 13.35 2.09
C GLU A 62 29.73 13.28 0.61
N GLY A 63 31.02 13.46 0.29
CA GLY A 63 31.50 13.43 -1.09
C GLY A 63 31.26 12.08 -1.79
N VAL A 64 31.54 10.97 -1.11
CA VAL A 64 31.31 9.62 -1.64
C VAL A 64 29.81 9.38 -1.84
N SER A 65 29.00 9.62 -0.81
CA SER A 65 27.56 9.36 -0.88
C SER A 65 26.87 10.22 -1.94
N LEU A 66 27.22 11.50 -2.04
CA LEU A 66 26.75 12.39 -3.09
C LEU A 66 27.10 11.88 -4.48
N THR A 67 28.36 11.48 -4.70
CA THR A 67 28.82 10.97 -6.00
C THR A 67 28.01 9.74 -6.40
N VAL A 68 27.82 8.80 -5.46
CA VAL A 68 27.03 7.59 -5.69
C VAL A 68 25.57 7.94 -5.99
N PHE A 69 24.93 8.83 -5.23
CA PHE A 69 23.53 9.23 -5.47
C PHE A 69 23.34 10.01 -6.77
N ALA A 70 24.30 10.84 -7.16
CA ALA A 70 24.27 11.56 -8.44
C ALA A 70 24.38 10.57 -9.61
N ILE A 71 25.32 9.62 -9.55
CA ILE A 71 25.44 8.54 -10.53
C ILE A 71 24.15 7.72 -10.58
N GLU A 72 23.60 7.35 -9.42
CA GLU A 72 22.35 6.60 -9.32
C GLU A 72 21.21 7.34 -10.03
N TYR A 73 21.03 8.64 -9.76
CA TYR A 73 19.98 9.45 -10.38
C TYR A 73 20.13 9.51 -11.90
N VAL A 74 21.34 9.74 -12.41
CA VAL A 74 21.63 9.78 -13.85
C VAL A 74 21.37 8.42 -14.50
N VAL A 75 21.82 7.34 -13.86
CA VAL A 75 21.58 5.97 -14.34
C VAL A 75 20.09 5.68 -14.39
N ARG A 76 19.32 6.07 -13.36
CA ARG A 76 17.86 5.91 -13.33
C ARG A 76 17.16 6.69 -14.45
N LEU A 77 17.54 7.94 -14.66
CA LEU A 77 17.03 8.76 -15.77
C LEU A 77 17.40 8.16 -17.14
N TRP A 78 18.58 7.54 -17.24
CA TRP A 78 18.99 6.85 -18.45
C TRP A 78 18.18 5.56 -18.68
N VAL A 79 17.92 4.74 -17.66
CA VAL A 79 17.18 3.47 -17.83
C VAL A 79 15.66 3.61 -17.83
N CYS A 80 15.09 4.73 -17.39
CA CYS A 80 13.64 4.87 -17.19
C CYS A 80 12.77 4.57 -18.42
N VAL A 81 13.30 4.72 -19.64
CA VAL A 81 12.51 4.44 -20.87
C VAL A 81 12.30 2.94 -21.12
N GLU A 82 13.06 2.08 -20.44
CA GLU A 82 12.87 0.62 -20.46
C GLU A 82 11.68 0.20 -19.58
N HIS A 83 11.17 1.12 -18.75
CA HIS A 83 10.04 0.84 -17.88
C HIS A 83 8.78 0.53 -18.71
N PRO A 84 7.95 -0.46 -18.33
CA PRO A 84 6.74 -0.81 -19.09
C PRO A 84 5.81 0.38 -19.38
N ARG A 85 5.70 1.31 -18.42
CA ARG A 85 4.93 2.57 -18.53
C ARG A 85 5.45 3.55 -19.59
N ALA A 86 6.68 3.39 -20.07
CA ALA A 86 7.29 4.23 -21.11
C ALA A 86 7.15 3.63 -22.52
N ARG A 87 6.52 2.46 -22.67
CA ARG A 87 6.32 1.80 -23.97
C ARG A 87 5.43 2.68 -24.86
N GLY A 88 5.90 2.98 -26.07
CA GLY A 88 5.19 3.83 -27.04
C GLY A 88 5.38 5.35 -26.85
N VAL A 89 6.12 5.79 -25.82
CA VAL A 89 6.43 7.20 -25.57
C VAL A 89 7.84 7.51 -26.10
N PRO A 90 8.07 8.65 -26.79
CA PRO A 90 9.42 9.03 -27.19
C PRO A 90 10.33 9.22 -25.98
N ALA A 91 11.60 8.83 -26.11
CA ALA A 91 12.53 8.71 -24.99
C ALA A 91 12.70 10.00 -24.16
N TRP A 92 12.62 11.17 -24.78
CA TRP A 92 12.72 12.45 -24.07
C TRP A 92 11.49 12.72 -23.19
N ARG A 93 10.27 12.41 -23.65
CA ARG A 93 9.05 12.53 -22.84
C ARG A 93 9.02 11.51 -21.71
N ALA A 94 9.47 10.28 -21.96
CA ALA A 94 9.58 9.26 -20.92
C ALA A 94 10.51 9.70 -19.78
N ARG A 95 11.61 10.40 -20.11
CA ARG A 95 12.52 10.99 -19.12
C ARG A 95 11.90 12.14 -18.36
N LEU A 96 11.22 13.07 -19.04
CA LEU A 96 10.53 14.18 -18.37
C LEU A 96 9.45 13.65 -17.41
N ASN A 97 8.62 12.71 -17.86
CA ASN A 97 7.61 12.08 -17.01
C ASN A 97 8.24 11.40 -15.78
N TYR A 98 9.43 10.82 -15.93
CA TYR A 98 10.16 10.22 -14.83
C TYR A 98 10.63 11.25 -13.79
N VAL A 99 11.19 12.38 -14.23
CA VAL A 99 11.69 13.44 -13.33
C VAL A 99 10.60 13.97 -12.39
N PHE A 100 9.35 14.04 -12.86
CA PHE A 100 8.20 14.47 -12.06
C PHE A 100 7.56 13.36 -11.22
N THR A 101 8.15 12.16 -11.15
CA THR A 101 7.69 11.13 -10.22
C THR A 101 8.17 11.42 -8.78
N PRO A 102 7.37 11.09 -7.74
CA PRO A 102 7.77 11.33 -6.35
C PRO A 102 9.14 10.74 -6.00
N SER A 103 9.45 9.54 -6.50
CA SER A 103 10.72 8.88 -6.24
C SER A 103 11.92 9.58 -6.89
N ALA A 104 11.75 10.12 -8.11
CA ALA A 104 12.80 10.89 -8.79
C ALA A 104 13.00 12.27 -8.14
N ILE A 105 11.93 12.89 -7.63
CA ILE A 105 12.01 14.15 -6.88
C ILE A 105 12.84 13.94 -5.61
N ILE A 106 12.60 12.86 -4.86
CA ILE A 106 13.39 12.53 -3.66
C ILE A 106 14.86 12.32 -4.01
N ASP A 107 15.16 11.61 -5.09
CA ASP A 107 16.53 11.41 -5.56
C ASP A 107 17.21 12.72 -5.98
N PHE A 108 16.45 13.64 -6.58
CA PHE A 108 16.93 14.97 -6.93
C PHE A 108 17.20 15.82 -5.68
N ILE A 109 16.26 15.89 -4.73
CA ILE A 109 16.44 16.63 -3.46
C ILE A 109 17.67 16.13 -2.70
N ALA A 110 17.96 14.83 -2.75
CA ALA A 110 19.13 14.24 -2.10
C ALA A 110 20.48 14.78 -2.62
N ILE A 111 20.54 15.25 -3.88
CA ILE A 111 21.75 15.80 -4.52
C ILE A 111 21.76 17.33 -4.58
N VAL A 112 20.61 17.99 -4.36
CA VAL A 112 20.47 19.46 -4.38
C VAL A 112 21.44 20.20 -3.45
N PRO A 113 21.73 19.75 -2.21
CA PRO A 113 22.65 20.46 -1.32
C PRO A 113 24.00 20.78 -1.94
N PHE A 114 24.53 19.87 -2.75
CA PHE A 114 25.79 20.07 -3.45
C PHE A 114 25.74 21.24 -4.44
N PHE A 115 24.69 21.29 -5.26
CA PHE A 115 24.55 22.34 -6.27
C PHE A 115 24.41 23.71 -5.63
N ILE A 116 23.71 23.80 -4.49
CA ILE A 116 23.57 25.06 -3.75
C ILE A 116 24.93 25.53 -3.22
N VAL A 117 25.72 24.65 -2.59
CA VAL A 117 27.06 25.01 -2.11
C VAL A 117 28.00 25.37 -3.26
N ALA A 118 27.97 24.59 -4.36
CA ALA A 118 28.82 24.82 -5.53
C ALA A 118 28.51 26.15 -6.26
N LEU A 119 27.27 26.62 -6.21
CA LEU A 119 26.85 27.91 -6.78
C LEU A 119 27.14 29.10 -5.83
N GLY A 120 27.85 28.89 -4.73
CA GLY A 120 28.15 29.93 -3.74
C GLY A 120 27.00 30.25 -2.79
N GLY A 121 26.03 29.35 -2.66
CA GLY A 121 24.88 29.46 -1.76
C GLY A 121 25.21 29.20 -0.28
N ALA A 122 24.15 29.15 0.54
CA ALA A 122 24.16 29.14 2.00
C ALA A 122 25.10 28.14 2.69
N ASP A 123 25.37 28.40 3.97
CA ASP A 123 26.25 27.60 4.85
C ASP A 123 25.81 26.13 4.94
N ILE A 124 26.79 25.22 4.87
CA ILE A 124 26.70 23.75 4.98
C ILE A 124 25.83 23.32 6.16
N ARG A 125 25.92 24.06 7.29
CA ARG A 125 25.16 23.79 8.52
C ARG A 125 23.65 23.96 8.38
N THR A 126 23.19 24.88 7.55
CA THR A 126 21.75 25.12 7.34
C THR A 126 21.11 24.05 6.46
N MET A 127 21.92 23.26 5.75
CA MET A 127 21.45 22.25 4.80
C MET A 127 21.28 20.85 5.42
N VAL A 128 21.54 20.68 6.73
CA VAL A 128 21.42 19.38 7.42
C VAL A 128 20.01 18.80 7.24
N LEU A 129 18.95 19.61 7.35
CA LEU A 129 17.58 19.16 7.11
C LEU A 129 17.37 18.61 5.69
N VAL A 130 17.95 19.26 4.68
CA VAL A 130 17.88 18.79 3.29
C VAL A 130 18.67 17.49 3.10
N ARG A 131 19.79 17.31 3.82
CA ARG A 131 20.52 16.02 3.83
C ARG A 131 19.71 14.92 4.50
N LEU A 132 18.99 15.21 5.59
CA LEU A 132 18.09 14.24 6.24
C LEU A 132 16.95 13.78 5.31
N MET A 133 16.58 14.58 4.30
CA MET A 133 15.61 14.14 3.28
C MET A 133 16.08 12.90 2.50
N ARG A 134 17.39 12.59 2.50
CA ARG A 134 17.93 11.33 1.93
C ARG A 134 17.33 10.10 2.59
N LEU A 135 16.86 10.20 3.84
CA LEU A 135 16.16 9.12 4.52
C LEU A 135 14.89 8.69 3.76
N PHE A 136 14.21 9.61 3.08
CA PHE A 136 13.04 9.28 2.25
C PHE A 136 13.39 8.40 1.04
N LYS A 137 14.67 8.33 0.61
CA LYS A 137 15.10 7.37 -0.42
C LYS A 137 14.87 5.92 0.02
N LEU A 138 14.85 5.63 1.32
CA LEU A 138 14.50 4.30 1.85
C LEU A 138 13.10 3.85 1.41
N GLY A 139 12.19 4.79 1.16
CA GLY A 139 10.85 4.50 0.67
C GLY A 139 10.83 3.75 -0.66
N ARG A 140 11.87 3.89 -1.49
CA ARG A 140 12.02 3.15 -2.75
C ARG A 140 12.42 1.70 -2.52
N TYR A 141 13.22 1.42 -1.48
CA TYR A 141 13.81 0.10 -1.25
C TYR A 141 13.01 -0.77 -0.28
N SER A 142 12.14 -0.16 0.53
CA SER A 142 11.26 -0.88 1.46
C SER A 142 9.90 -1.15 0.85
N THR A 143 9.55 -2.44 0.72
CA THR A 143 8.21 -2.87 0.31
C THR A 143 7.12 -2.37 1.25
N GLY A 144 7.42 -2.24 2.55
CA GLY A 144 6.50 -1.68 3.54
C GLY A 144 6.19 -0.21 3.28
N PHE A 145 7.19 0.63 3.05
CA PHE A 145 6.97 2.04 2.72
C PHE A 145 6.21 2.22 1.41
N GLN A 146 6.51 1.41 0.39
CA GLN A 146 5.74 1.42 -0.86
C GLN A 146 4.27 1.04 -0.63
N SER A 147 4.00 0.05 0.22
CA SER A 147 2.62 -0.32 0.57
C SER A 147 1.90 0.78 1.32
N LEU A 148 2.59 1.47 2.24
CA LEU A 148 2.03 2.61 2.98
C LEU A 148 1.72 3.79 2.04
N PHE A 149 2.63 4.12 1.13
CA PHE A 149 2.41 5.18 0.16
C PHE A 149 1.24 4.86 -0.78
N GLU A 150 1.13 3.61 -1.22
CA GLU A 150 0.00 3.17 -2.04
C GLU A 150 -1.32 3.23 -1.28
N ALA A 151 -1.34 2.83 0.00
CA ALA A 151 -2.51 2.93 0.86
C ALA A 151 -2.97 4.39 1.02
N VAL A 152 -2.05 5.31 1.32
CA VAL A 152 -2.33 6.75 1.41
C VAL A 152 -2.83 7.30 0.08
N ARG A 153 -2.23 6.89 -1.04
CA ARG A 153 -2.64 7.33 -2.38
C ARG A 153 -4.04 6.82 -2.73
N ARG A 154 -4.35 5.57 -2.40
CA ARG A 154 -5.66 4.93 -2.61
C ARG A 154 -6.74 5.67 -1.84
N GLU A 155 -6.47 6.01 -0.58
CA GLU A 155 -7.43 6.66 0.31
C GLU A 155 -7.34 8.19 0.35
N ARG A 156 -6.62 8.82 -0.60
CA ARG A 156 -6.34 10.27 -0.58
C ARG A 156 -7.59 11.14 -0.43
N HIS A 157 -8.73 10.74 -1.01
CA HIS A 157 -9.96 11.52 -0.93
C HIS A 157 -10.59 11.45 0.46
N ALA A 158 -10.60 10.26 1.07
CA ALA A 158 -11.06 10.06 2.44
C ALA A 158 -10.13 10.76 3.45
N LEU A 159 -8.82 10.72 3.23
CA LEU A 159 -7.84 11.42 4.06
C LEU A 159 -7.96 12.94 3.97
N VAL A 160 -8.16 13.49 2.76
CA VAL A 160 -8.42 14.93 2.59
C VAL A 160 -9.72 15.32 3.29
N ALA A 161 -10.79 14.54 3.16
CA ALA A 161 -12.05 14.80 3.86
C ALA A 161 -11.87 14.76 5.39
N SER A 162 -11.18 13.74 5.92
CA SER A 162 -10.86 13.64 7.34
C SER A 162 -10.02 14.82 7.85
N PHE A 163 -9.03 15.26 7.08
CA PHE A 163 -8.20 16.42 7.42
C PHE A 163 -9.01 17.73 7.44
N LEU A 164 -9.95 17.91 6.50
CA LEU A 164 -10.85 19.07 6.50
C LEU A 164 -11.76 19.09 7.73
N VAL A 165 -12.29 17.93 8.14
CA VAL A 165 -13.11 17.81 9.36
C VAL A 165 -12.27 18.12 10.60
N LEU A 166 -11.06 17.56 10.72
CA LEU A 166 -10.13 17.85 11.83
C LEU A 166 -9.79 19.34 11.92
N THR A 167 -9.48 19.97 10.77
CA THR A 167 -9.22 21.42 10.72
C THR A 167 -10.43 22.22 11.17
N SER A 168 -11.64 21.83 10.76
CA SER A 168 -12.88 22.49 11.17
C SER A 168 -13.10 22.40 12.68
N ILE A 169 -12.83 21.23 13.29
CA ILE A 169 -12.93 21.04 14.74
C ILE A 169 -11.93 21.92 15.47
N VAL A 170 -10.68 21.98 15.01
CA VAL A 170 -9.65 22.87 15.59
C VAL A 170 -10.12 24.32 15.54
N LEU A 171 -10.64 24.79 14.40
CA LEU A 171 -11.11 26.17 14.26
C LEU A 171 -12.31 26.48 15.16
N VAL A 172 -13.26 25.54 15.27
CA VAL A 172 -14.43 25.70 16.16
C VAL A 172 -14.00 25.72 17.62
N ALA A 173 -13.16 24.77 18.04
CA ALA A 173 -12.64 24.69 19.40
C ALA A 173 -11.85 25.96 19.77
N ALA A 174 -10.96 26.42 18.89
CA ALA A 174 -10.19 27.64 19.08
C ALA A 174 -11.10 28.88 19.19
N SER A 175 -12.13 28.98 18.36
CA SER A 175 -13.06 30.12 18.38
C SER A 175 -13.90 30.13 19.66
N LEU A 176 -14.37 28.96 20.12
CA LEU A 176 -15.11 28.82 21.37
C LEU A 176 -14.24 29.13 22.58
N ALA A 177 -13.00 28.63 22.59
CA ALA A 177 -12.05 28.91 23.66
C ALA A 177 -11.67 30.40 23.69
N TYR A 178 -11.46 31.03 22.53
CA TYR A 178 -11.29 32.48 22.42
C TYR A 178 -12.45 33.23 23.08
N ILE A 179 -13.70 32.89 22.75
CA ILE A 179 -14.87 33.56 23.33
C ILE A 179 -14.93 33.35 24.85
N ALA A 180 -14.62 32.14 25.34
CA ALA A 180 -14.71 31.80 26.75
C ALA A 180 -13.56 32.36 27.61
N GLU A 181 -12.35 32.46 27.06
CA GLU A 181 -11.13 32.73 27.83
C GLU A 181 -10.52 34.11 27.58
N ARG A 182 -10.87 34.82 26.50
CA ARG A 182 -10.21 36.11 26.14
C ARG A 182 -10.21 37.17 27.25
N GLU A 183 -11.21 37.18 28.12
CA GLU A 183 -11.31 38.14 29.23
C GLU A 183 -10.44 37.71 30.42
N ALA A 184 -10.34 36.40 30.67
CA ALA A 184 -9.55 35.84 31.77
C ALA A 184 -8.07 35.67 31.42
N GLN A 185 -7.76 35.46 30.13
CA GLN A 185 -6.44 35.10 29.61
C GLN A 185 -6.18 35.80 28.26
N PRO A 186 -6.06 37.14 28.22
CA PRO A 186 -5.86 37.87 26.98
C PRO A 186 -4.49 37.60 26.31
N ASP A 187 -3.48 37.16 27.06
CA ASP A 187 -2.15 36.88 26.50
C ASP A 187 -2.14 35.56 25.69
N ASP A 188 -2.92 34.57 26.12
CA ASP A 188 -2.95 33.22 25.53
C ASP A 188 -4.18 32.99 24.62
N PHE A 189 -5.32 33.59 24.96
CA PHE A 189 -6.59 33.50 24.23
C PHE A 189 -7.06 34.86 23.71
N GLY A 190 -6.15 35.82 23.50
CA GLY A 190 -6.46 37.16 23.00
C GLY A 190 -6.88 37.22 21.54
N SER A 191 -6.66 36.14 20.78
CA SER A 191 -7.06 36.03 19.38
C SER A 191 -7.30 34.56 18.99
N ILE A 192 -8.12 34.34 17.95
CA ILE A 192 -8.37 32.99 17.43
C ILE A 192 -7.06 32.29 17.01
N PRO A 193 -6.09 32.92 16.31
CA PRO A 193 -4.82 32.28 15.96
C PRO A 193 -4.00 31.81 17.18
N GLN A 194 -4.02 32.55 18.28
CA GLN A 194 -3.38 32.09 19.53
C GLN A 194 -4.11 30.88 20.11
N ALA A 195 -5.45 30.92 20.15
CA ALA A 195 -6.26 29.79 20.60
C ALA A 195 -6.16 28.54 19.71
N ILE A 196 -5.76 28.68 18.44
CA ILE A 196 -5.49 27.55 17.53
C ILE A 196 -4.35 26.67 18.06
N TRP A 197 -3.31 27.26 18.69
CA TRP A 197 -2.22 26.48 19.27
C TRP A 197 -2.74 25.48 20.31
N TRP A 198 -3.49 25.99 21.30
CA TRP A 198 -4.17 25.18 22.32
C TRP A 198 -5.11 24.13 21.70
N ALA A 199 -5.90 24.53 20.71
CA ALA A 199 -6.85 23.62 20.06
C ALA A 199 -6.14 22.48 19.31
N ILE A 200 -5.02 22.76 18.62
CA ILE A 200 -4.21 21.75 17.94
C ILE A 200 -3.67 20.76 18.97
N GLU A 201 -2.94 21.21 19.99
CA GLU A 201 -2.33 20.29 20.96
C GLU A 201 -3.37 19.44 21.71
N THR A 202 -4.56 20.00 21.99
CA THR A 202 -5.65 19.33 22.68
C THR A 202 -6.30 18.28 21.76
N VAL A 203 -6.62 18.65 20.52
CA VAL A 203 -7.20 17.72 19.53
C VAL A 203 -6.21 16.60 19.19
N THR A 204 -4.92 16.92 19.08
CA THR A 204 -3.85 15.93 18.81
C THR A 204 -3.40 15.14 20.03
N THR A 205 -4.05 15.30 21.19
CA THR A 205 -3.74 14.58 22.43
C THR A 205 -2.30 14.78 22.93
N VAL A 206 -1.65 15.89 22.55
CA VAL A 206 -0.29 16.24 22.97
C VAL A 206 -0.33 16.88 24.36
N GLY A 207 -1.10 17.97 24.49
CA GLY A 207 -1.31 18.69 25.74
C GLY A 207 -0.02 19.04 26.48
N TYR A 208 0.77 19.98 25.96
CA TYR A 208 2.01 20.41 26.61
C TYR A 208 1.75 21.02 27.99
N GLY A 209 0.58 21.63 28.18
CA GLY A 209 0.16 22.25 29.44
C GLY A 209 0.75 23.65 29.64
N ASP A 210 1.27 24.26 28.58
CA ASP A 210 1.70 25.66 28.52
C ASP A 210 0.51 26.63 28.50
N VAL A 211 -0.58 26.27 27.81
CA VAL A 211 -1.83 27.04 27.77
C VAL A 211 -3.01 26.16 28.17
N ILE A 212 -3.80 26.57 29.17
CA ILE A 212 -4.95 25.80 29.67
C ILE A 212 -6.12 26.75 29.97
N PRO A 213 -7.37 26.43 29.58
CA PRO A 213 -8.54 27.21 29.94
C PRO A 213 -8.72 27.29 31.47
N LYS A 214 -9.05 28.47 31.99
CA LYS A 214 -9.22 28.71 33.43
C LYS A 214 -10.69 28.89 33.81
N THR A 215 -11.56 29.27 32.89
CA THR A 215 -12.99 29.46 33.16
C THR A 215 -13.76 28.14 33.16
N LEU A 216 -14.91 28.10 33.83
CA LEU A 216 -15.78 26.92 33.81
C LEU A 216 -16.24 26.58 32.37
N ALA A 217 -16.58 27.61 31.58
CA ALA A 217 -16.96 27.43 30.18
C ALA A 217 -15.81 26.85 29.36
N GLY A 218 -14.59 27.35 29.56
CA GLY A 218 -13.38 26.84 28.92
C GLY A 218 -13.08 25.38 29.27
N HIS A 219 -13.29 24.97 30.52
CA HIS A 219 -13.14 23.55 30.92
C HIS A 219 -14.17 22.65 30.23
N ILE A 220 -15.43 23.08 30.11
CA ILE A 220 -16.48 22.33 29.39
C ILE A 220 -16.11 22.21 27.91
N ILE A 221 -15.71 23.32 27.27
CA ILE A 221 -15.25 23.35 25.87
C ILE A 221 -14.04 22.43 25.68
N GLY A 222 -13.07 22.49 26.59
CA GLY A 222 -11.89 21.62 26.59
C GLY A 222 -12.26 20.15 26.67
N GLY A 223 -13.15 19.76 27.59
CA GLY A 223 -13.62 18.38 27.73
C GLY A 223 -14.29 17.86 26.46
N ILE A 224 -15.18 18.66 25.85
CA ILE A 224 -15.83 18.31 24.57
C ILE A 224 -14.79 18.19 23.44
N THR A 225 -13.82 19.10 23.42
CA THR A 225 -12.74 19.12 22.42
C THR A 225 -11.87 17.87 22.51
N MET A 226 -11.50 17.44 23.72
CA MET A 226 -10.71 16.21 23.94
C MET A 226 -11.44 14.97 23.43
N ILE A 227 -12.72 14.79 23.78
CA ILE A 227 -13.53 13.64 23.35
C ILE A 227 -13.65 13.63 21.82
N THR A 228 -14.00 14.78 21.24
CA THR A 228 -14.17 14.91 19.78
C THR A 228 -12.85 14.70 19.04
N GLY A 229 -11.73 15.21 19.57
CA GLY A 229 -10.41 15.07 18.97
C GLY A 229 -9.96 13.62 18.87
N ILE A 230 -10.09 12.85 19.95
CA ILE A 230 -9.77 11.41 19.96
C ILE A 230 -10.60 10.65 18.93
N LEU A 231 -11.91 10.88 18.89
CA LEU A 231 -12.81 10.22 17.93
C LEU A 231 -12.43 10.53 16.48
N MET A 232 -11.93 11.73 16.21
CA MET A 232 -11.63 12.19 14.85
C MET A 232 -10.25 11.82 14.37
N ILE A 233 -9.26 11.70 15.26
CA ILE A 233 -7.94 11.16 14.92
C ILE A 233 -7.98 9.65 14.67
N ALA A 234 -8.93 8.93 15.28
CA ALA A 234 -9.12 7.50 15.01
C ALA A 234 -9.44 7.21 13.53
N LEU A 235 -10.15 8.12 12.85
CA LEU A 235 -10.58 7.95 11.46
C LEU A 235 -9.41 7.83 10.45
N PRO A 236 -8.49 8.81 10.33
CA PRO A 236 -7.37 8.70 9.38
C PRO A 236 -6.43 7.54 9.73
N ILE A 237 -6.25 7.22 11.02
CA ILE A 237 -5.46 6.06 11.45
C ILE A 237 -6.11 4.76 10.95
N ALA A 238 -7.42 4.58 11.13
CA ALA A 238 -8.15 3.40 10.67
C ALA A 238 -8.17 3.28 9.14
N ILE A 239 -8.36 4.39 8.42
CA ILE A 239 -8.32 4.44 6.95
C ILE A 239 -6.95 3.99 6.43
N ILE A 240 -5.86 4.56 6.96
CA ILE A 240 -4.51 4.19 6.54
C ILE A 240 -4.21 2.74 6.92
N GLY A 241 -4.54 2.32 8.15
CA GLY A 241 -4.26 0.99 8.66
C GLY A 241 -4.96 -0.11 7.87
N SER A 242 -6.26 0.05 7.59
CA SER A 242 -7.04 -0.91 6.81
C SER A 242 -6.55 -1.01 5.36
N SER A 243 -6.29 0.14 4.71
CA SER A 243 -5.78 0.18 3.34
C SER A 243 -4.35 -0.38 3.24
N PHE A 244 -3.49 -0.10 4.22
CA PHE A 244 -2.15 -0.67 4.31
C PHE A 244 -2.16 -2.18 4.47
N ALA A 245 -3.01 -2.71 5.36
CA ALA A 245 -3.20 -4.14 5.52
C ALA A 245 -3.66 -4.78 4.20
N GLU A 246 -4.60 -4.16 3.50
CA GLU A 246 -5.10 -4.63 2.21
C GLU A 246 -4.01 -4.64 1.12
N VAL A 247 -3.23 -3.56 1.00
CA VAL A 247 -2.13 -3.50 0.03
C VAL A 247 -1.07 -4.57 0.32
N ILE A 248 -0.77 -4.86 1.59
CA ILE A 248 0.13 -5.96 1.96
C ILE A 248 -0.48 -7.31 1.58
N ARG A 249 -1.77 -7.54 1.87
CA ARG A 249 -2.47 -8.78 1.49
C ARG A 249 -2.39 -9.03 -0.01
N GLN A 250 -2.74 -8.03 -0.82
CA GLN A 250 -2.69 -8.11 -2.28
C GLN A 250 -1.27 -8.40 -2.81
N ARG A 251 -0.22 -7.82 -2.19
CA ARG A 251 1.17 -8.11 -2.54
C ARG A 251 1.62 -9.51 -2.12
N SER A 252 1.05 -10.07 -1.05
CA SER A 252 1.40 -11.40 -0.53
C SER A 252 0.72 -12.56 -1.28
N PHE A 253 -0.35 -12.30 -2.02
CA PHE A 253 -1.08 -13.31 -2.78
C PHE A 253 -0.96 -13.06 -4.29
N VAL A 254 0.19 -13.45 -4.84
CA VAL A 254 0.45 -13.43 -6.29
C VAL A 254 -0.04 -14.74 -6.90
N VAL A 255 -0.84 -14.65 -7.96
CA VAL A 255 -1.18 -15.81 -8.80
C VAL A 255 0.09 -16.30 -9.48
N THR A 256 0.75 -17.29 -8.86
CA THR A 256 1.93 -17.92 -9.47
C THR A 256 1.47 -19.07 -10.35
N PHE A 257 2.20 -19.32 -11.44
CA PHE A 257 1.97 -20.50 -12.29
C PHE A 257 1.91 -21.79 -11.46
N GLY A 258 2.78 -21.92 -10.45
CA GLY A 258 2.80 -23.08 -9.55
C GLY A 258 1.56 -23.21 -8.67
N LEU A 259 0.90 -22.11 -8.32
CA LEU A 259 -0.37 -22.13 -7.57
C LEU A 259 -1.53 -22.58 -8.47
N VAL A 260 -1.59 -22.06 -9.70
CA VAL A 260 -2.63 -22.42 -10.69
C VAL A 260 -2.53 -23.90 -11.06
N VAL A 261 -1.32 -24.41 -11.36
CA VAL A 261 -1.11 -25.83 -11.72
C VAL A 261 -1.47 -26.80 -10.57
N ARG A 262 -1.40 -26.35 -9.31
CA ARG A 262 -1.79 -27.17 -8.16
C ARG A 262 -3.31 -27.33 -8.03
N MET A 263 -4.11 -26.50 -8.70
CA MET A 263 -5.56 -26.62 -8.66
C MET A 263 -6.02 -27.74 -9.58
N PRO A 264 -6.81 -28.71 -9.08
CA PRO A 264 -7.30 -29.84 -9.87
C PRO A 264 -7.93 -29.46 -11.22
N MET A 265 -8.69 -28.36 -11.27
CA MET A 265 -9.35 -27.88 -12.51
C MET A 265 -8.37 -27.37 -13.58
N PHE A 266 -7.19 -26.88 -13.16
CA PHE A 266 -6.18 -26.31 -14.05
C PHE A 266 -4.97 -27.21 -14.27
N ALA A 267 -4.80 -28.26 -13.45
CA ALA A 267 -3.68 -29.20 -13.51
C ALA A 267 -3.52 -29.92 -14.86
N SER A 268 -4.64 -30.12 -15.58
CA SER A 268 -4.67 -30.84 -16.86
C SER A 268 -4.53 -29.93 -18.10
N LEU A 269 -4.32 -28.62 -17.91
CA LEU A 269 -4.23 -27.65 -19.00
C LEU A 269 -2.83 -27.63 -19.63
N SER A 270 -2.77 -27.44 -20.95
CA SER A 270 -1.51 -27.25 -21.66
C SER A 270 -0.87 -25.89 -21.31
N SER A 271 0.43 -25.78 -21.52
CA SER A 271 1.20 -24.54 -21.26
C SER A 271 0.65 -23.32 -22.01
N ASP A 272 0.13 -23.53 -23.22
CA ASP A 272 -0.40 -22.47 -24.08
C ASP A 272 -1.71 -21.91 -23.52
N VAL A 273 -2.59 -22.80 -23.03
CA VAL A 273 -3.84 -22.40 -22.36
C VAL A 273 -3.54 -21.69 -21.03
N LEU A 274 -2.59 -22.20 -20.25
CA LEU A 274 -2.18 -21.58 -18.99
C LEU A 274 -1.59 -20.17 -19.21
N HIS A 275 -0.83 -19.97 -20.29
CA HIS A 275 -0.28 -18.66 -20.64
C HIS A 275 -1.38 -17.64 -20.98
N ASP A 276 -2.44 -18.06 -21.66
CA ASP A 276 -3.58 -17.20 -21.98
C ASP A 276 -4.54 -17.01 -20.78
N LEU A 277 -4.63 -18.00 -19.87
CA LEU A 277 -5.46 -17.96 -18.67
C LEU A 277 -4.88 -17.06 -17.56
N LEU A 278 -3.56 -17.13 -17.33
CA LEU A 278 -2.91 -16.42 -16.23
C LEU A 278 -3.19 -14.91 -16.17
N PRO A 279 -3.20 -14.15 -17.28
CA PRO A 279 -3.55 -12.74 -17.29
C PRO A 279 -5.02 -12.45 -16.94
N MET A 280 -5.91 -13.44 -17.08
CA MET A 280 -7.34 -13.33 -16.80
C MET A 280 -7.67 -13.70 -15.34
N LEU A 281 -6.74 -14.32 -14.62
CA LEU A 281 -6.94 -14.72 -13.23
C LEU A 281 -6.71 -13.56 -12.26
N ARG A 282 -7.68 -13.32 -11.39
CA ARG A 282 -7.59 -12.36 -10.30
C ARG A 282 -7.40 -13.08 -8.97
N ALA A 283 -6.34 -12.71 -8.25
CA ALA A 283 -6.13 -13.11 -6.87
C ALA A 283 -7.03 -12.28 -5.95
N MET A 284 -7.78 -12.94 -5.06
CA MET A 284 -8.55 -12.28 -4.01
C MET A 284 -8.37 -12.98 -2.66
N THR A 285 -8.55 -12.25 -1.57
CA THR A 285 -8.55 -12.77 -0.20
C THR A 285 -9.81 -12.27 0.49
N VAL A 286 -10.53 -13.19 1.13
CA VAL A 286 -11.81 -12.93 1.79
C VAL A 286 -11.65 -13.31 3.28
N GLU A 287 -12.09 -12.44 4.18
CA GLU A 287 -12.01 -12.68 5.63
C GLU A 287 -13.16 -13.60 6.09
N ALA A 288 -12.97 -14.32 7.20
CA ALA A 288 -13.99 -15.21 7.75
C ALA A 288 -15.28 -14.46 8.10
N GLY A 289 -16.43 -15.06 7.79
CA GLY A 289 -17.76 -14.49 7.99
C GLY A 289 -18.24 -13.58 6.86
N THR A 290 -17.45 -13.38 5.80
CA THR A 290 -17.83 -12.54 4.64
C THR A 290 -18.50 -13.38 3.56
N ALA A 291 -19.61 -12.90 2.99
CA ALA A 291 -20.22 -13.51 1.81
C ALA A 291 -19.34 -13.30 0.57
N ILE A 292 -19.09 -14.38 -0.16
CA ILE A 292 -18.35 -14.38 -1.44
C ILE A 292 -19.34 -14.23 -2.60
N ILE A 293 -20.52 -14.87 -2.49
CA ILE A 293 -21.65 -14.73 -3.42
C ILE A 293 -22.87 -14.41 -2.58
N GLU A 294 -23.53 -13.27 -2.84
CA GLU A 294 -24.71 -12.84 -2.09
C GLU A 294 -25.99 -13.58 -2.53
N PRO A 295 -26.94 -13.83 -1.61
CA PRO A 295 -28.23 -14.44 -1.95
C PRO A 295 -29.02 -13.63 -2.98
N GLY A 296 -29.29 -14.23 -4.13
CA GLY A 296 -30.12 -13.63 -5.18
C GLY A 296 -29.37 -12.76 -6.20
N GLU A 297 -28.07 -12.50 -5.98
CA GLU A 297 -27.19 -11.95 -7.01
C GLU A 297 -26.69 -13.07 -7.94
N GLY A 298 -26.58 -12.75 -9.24
CA GLY A 298 -26.01 -13.66 -10.22
C GLY A 298 -24.49 -13.66 -10.11
N ASP A 299 -23.85 -14.82 -10.26
CA ASP A 299 -22.41 -14.89 -10.23
C ASP A 299 -21.79 -14.62 -11.61
N ASP A 300 -20.92 -13.61 -11.59
CA ASP A 300 -20.16 -13.12 -12.73
C ASP A 300 -18.75 -13.68 -12.78
N ALA A 301 -18.35 -14.61 -11.89
CA ALA A 301 -17.02 -15.21 -11.94
C ALA A 301 -16.98 -16.69 -11.54
N LEU A 302 -15.98 -17.43 -12.01
CA LEU A 302 -15.64 -18.77 -11.52
C LEU A 302 -14.53 -18.64 -10.48
N TYR A 303 -14.75 -19.21 -9.30
CA TYR A 303 -13.79 -19.18 -8.19
C TYR A 303 -13.16 -20.54 -7.99
N GLY A 304 -11.85 -20.53 -7.71
CA GLY A 304 -11.14 -21.68 -7.21
C GLY A 304 -10.46 -21.39 -5.87
N ILE A 305 -10.52 -22.34 -4.94
CA ILE A 305 -10.02 -22.18 -3.57
C ILE A 305 -8.53 -22.54 -3.51
N ALA A 306 -7.68 -21.55 -3.26
CA ALA A 306 -6.25 -21.75 -3.08
C ALA A 306 -5.87 -22.01 -1.61
N GLU A 307 -6.63 -21.45 -0.66
CA GLU A 307 -6.45 -21.62 0.79
C GLU A 307 -7.77 -21.31 1.50
N GLY A 308 -8.10 -22.00 2.60
CA GLY A 308 -9.29 -21.74 3.41
C GLY A 308 -10.47 -22.67 3.15
N VAL A 309 -11.62 -22.36 3.76
CA VAL A 309 -12.87 -23.14 3.70
C VAL A 309 -14.05 -22.23 3.40
N VAL A 310 -14.87 -22.62 2.43
CA VAL A 310 -16.08 -21.92 1.99
C VAL A 310 -17.30 -22.80 2.26
N GLU A 311 -18.41 -22.23 2.69
CA GLU A 311 -19.71 -22.91 2.77
C GLU A 311 -20.61 -22.42 1.64
N LEU A 312 -21.15 -23.35 0.85
CA LEU A 312 -22.19 -23.09 -0.14
C LEU A 312 -23.56 -23.42 0.44
N ASP A 313 -24.53 -22.55 0.22
CA ASP A 313 -25.93 -22.77 0.59
C ASP A 313 -26.74 -23.16 -0.65
N SER A 314 -26.70 -24.45 -1.02
CA SER A 314 -27.43 -24.98 -2.17
C SER A 314 -28.85 -25.41 -1.77
N ASP A 315 -29.76 -25.53 -2.75
CA ASP A 315 -31.12 -26.06 -2.56
C ASP A 315 -31.16 -27.47 -1.89
N GLY A 316 -30.04 -28.21 -1.96
CA GLY A 316 -29.86 -29.52 -1.33
C GLY A 316 -29.15 -29.51 0.04
N GLY A 317 -29.05 -28.35 0.70
CA GLY A 317 -28.40 -28.16 1.99
C GLY A 317 -26.99 -27.55 1.90
N ARG A 318 -26.42 -27.24 3.07
CA ARG A 318 -25.11 -26.58 3.19
C ARG A 318 -23.96 -27.53 2.89
N ARG A 319 -23.02 -27.09 2.05
CA ARG A 319 -21.84 -27.87 1.65
C ARG A 319 -20.57 -27.11 1.93
N ARG A 320 -19.53 -27.79 2.42
CA ARG A 320 -18.23 -27.17 2.69
C ARG A 320 -17.24 -27.52 1.60
N LEU A 321 -16.65 -26.48 1.01
CA LEU A 321 -15.59 -26.55 0.01
C LEU A 321 -14.26 -26.19 0.65
N SER A 322 -13.19 -26.84 0.19
CA SER A 322 -11.84 -26.70 0.71
C SER A 322 -10.83 -26.45 -0.40
N VAL A 323 -9.55 -26.45 -0.06
CA VAL A 323 -8.46 -26.17 -1.00
C VAL A 323 -8.49 -27.12 -2.20
N GLY A 324 -8.53 -26.54 -3.40
CA GLY A 324 -8.62 -27.26 -4.68
C GLY A 324 -10.01 -27.31 -5.29
N ASP A 325 -11.06 -27.06 -4.51
CA ASP A 325 -12.44 -27.01 -5.01
C ASP A 325 -12.71 -25.73 -5.82
N SER A 326 -13.76 -25.78 -6.65
CA SER A 326 -14.28 -24.62 -7.39
C SER A 326 -15.78 -24.45 -7.19
N PHE A 327 -16.23 -23.22 -7.30
CA PHE A 327 -17.64 -22.85 -7.26
C PHE A 327 -17.88 -21.59 -8.08
N GLY A 328 -19.15 -21.31 -8.37
CA GLY A 328 -19.56 -20.10 -9.08
C GLY A 328 -19.95 -20.32 -10.53
N ALA A 329 -19.63 -19.35 -11.40
CA ALA A 329 -20.09 -19.30 -12.78
C ALA A 329 -19.66 -20.51 -13.62
N SER A 330 -20.63 -21.11 -14.30
CA SER A 330 -20.40 -22.15 -15.32
C SER A 330 -19.92 -21.52 -16.64
N PRO A 331 -18.97 -22.13 -17.36
CA PRO A 331 -18.56 -21.69 -18.69
C PRO A 331 -19.63 -21.91 -19.78
N ASP A 332 -20.68 -22.67 -19.48
CA ASP A 332 -21.75 -23.00 -20.41
C ASP A 332 -22.78 -21.87 -20.47
N ILE A 333 -22.92 -21.21 -21.64
CA ILE A 333 -23.85 -20.09 -21.84
C ILE A 333 -25.31 -20.56 -21.74
N THR A 334 -25.59 -21.85 -21.97
CA THR A 334 -26.94 -22.41 -21.86
C THR A 334 -27.35 -22.69 -20.41
N ASP A 335 -26.37 -22.71 -19.51
CA ASP A 335 -26.56 -22.94 -18.08
C ASP A 335 -27.06 -21.65 -17.42
N LYS A 336 -28.37 -21.57 -17.24
CA LYS A 336 -29.07 -20.46 -16.55
C LYS A 336 -29.19 -20.68 -15.04
N THR A 337 -28.54 -21.71 -14.50
CA THR A 337 -28.61 -22.01 -13.08
C THR A 337 -27.92 -20.88 -12.30
N ARG A 338 -28.60 -20.33 -11.30
CA ARG A 338 -28.00 -19.33 -10.42
C ARG A 338 -26.94 -19.99 -9.56
N ALA A 339 -25.84 -19.29 -9.29
CA ALA A 339 -24.83 -19.78 -8.37
C ALA A 339 -25.40 -19.81 -6.95
N ASP A 340 -25.03 -20.84 -6.20
CA ASP A 340 -25.38 -20.95 -4.80
C ASP A 340 -24.65 -19.86 -3.99
N PRO A 341 -25.33 -19.22 -3.02
CA PRO A 341 -24.69 -18.30 -2.10
C PRO A 341 -23.50 -18.95 -1.39
N ALA A 342 -22.44 -18.18 -1.20
CA ALA A 342 -21.17 -18.68 -0.68
C ALA A 342 -20.67 -17.83 0.48
N LEU A 343 -20.27 -18.46 1.58
CA LEU A 343 -19.75 -17.80 2.79
C LEU A 343 -18.34 -18.29 3.13
N ALA A 344 -17.42 -17.37 3.38
CA ALA A 344 -16.10 -17.71 3.88
C ALA A 344 -16.18 -18.16 5.36
N LEU A 345 -15.93 -19.42 5.69
CA LEU A 345 -15.90 -19.89 7.08
C LEU A 345 -14.57 -19.57 7.77
N THR A 346 -13.48 -19.56 7.01
CA THR A 346 -12.17 -19.12 7.45
C THR A 346 -11.68 -17.96 6.59
N ARG A 347 -10.46 -17.49 6.80
CA ARG A 347 -9.83 -16.58 5.84
C ARG A 347 -9.49 -17.36 4.57
N VAL A 348 -10.12 -17.01 3.46
CA VAL A 348 -10.04 -17.73 2.19
C VAL A 348 -9.21 -16.95 1.16
N LYS A 349 -8.35 -17.64 0.42
CA LYS A 349 -7.67 -17.08 -0.76
C LYS A 349 -8.22 -17.76 -2.01
N LEU A 350 -8.76 -16.95 -2.93
CA LEU A 350 -9.42 -17.45 -4.14
C LEU A 350 -8.71 -16.94 -5.39
N LEU A 351 -8.72 -17.78 -6.43
CA LEU A 351 -8.48 -17.35 -7.79
C LEU A 351 -9.82 -17.20 -8.49
N ALA A 352 -10.09 -16.02 -9.02
CA ALA A 352 -11.33 -15.72 -9.75
C ALA A 352 -11.01 -15.50 -11.24
N ILE A 353 -11.89 -15.98 -12.11
CA ILE A 353 -11.94 -15.60 -13.53
C ILE A 353 -13.34 -15.09 -13.85
N ASP A 354 -13.43 -13.88 -14.41
CA ASP A 354 -14.73 -13.30 -14.78
C ASP A 354 -15.40 -14.14 -15.88
N ARG A 355 -16.73 -14.21 -15.87
CA ARG A 355 -17.57 -15.04 -16.75
C ARG A 355 -17.34 -14.69 -18.22
N ILE A 356 -17.19 -13.39 -18.53
CA ILE A 356 -16.90 -12.92 -19.89
C ILE A 356 -15.55 -13.47 -20.36
N ASP A 357 -14.53 -13.39 -19.51
CA ASP A 357 -13.19 -13.91 -19.79
C ASP A 357 -13.18 -15.43 -19.91
N LEU A 358 -13.94 -16.13 -19.06
CA LEU A 358 -14.14 -17.57 -19.11
C LEU A 358 -14.78 -18.01 -20.43
N ILE A 359 -15.83 -17.30 -20.88
CA ILE A 359 -16.49 -17.55 -22.18
C ILE A 359 -15.50 -17.34 -23.33
N HIS A 360 -14.73 -16.25 -23.31
CA HIS A 360 -13.72 -15.99 -24.33
C HIS A 360 -12.63 -17.06 -24.38
N LEU A 361 -12.19 -17.54 -23.22
CA LEU A 361 -11.20 -18.60 -23.11
C LEU A 361 -11.73 -19.92 -23.71
N VAL A 362 -12.97 -20.28 -23.39
CA VAL A 362 -13.62 -21.49 -23.92
C VAL A 362 -13.90 -21.38 -25.41
N ALA A 363 -14.30 -20.20 -25.91
CA ALA A 363 -14.48 -19.97 -27.34
C ALA A 363 -13.17 -20.17 -28.12
N ARG A 364 -12.02 -19.81 -27.52
CA ARG A 364 -10.70 -20.01 -28.11
C ARG A 364 -10.20 -21.45 -28.00
N TYR A 365 -10.61 -22.17 -26.95
CA TYR A 365 -10.22 -23.56 -26.69
C TYR A 365 -11.46 -24.41 -26.36
N PRO A 366 -12.23 -24.87 -27.37
CA PRO A 366 -13.53 -25.53 -27.15
C PRO A 366 -13.49 -26.79 -26.28
N GLY A 367 -12.36 -27.49 -26.24
CA GLY A 367 -12.16 -28.67 -25.39
C GLY A 367 -12.07 -28.40 -23.88
N LEU A 368 -12.08 -27.13 -23.46
CA LEU A 368 -11.98 -26.72 -22.05
C LEU A 368 -13.33 -26.66 -21.33
N ALA A 369 -14.45 -26.53 -22.05
CA ALA A 369 -15.78 -26.32 -21.46
C ALA A 369 -16.14 -27.40 -20.42
N GLY A 370 -15.78 -28.66 -20.70
CA GLY A 370 -16.03 -29.78 -19.78
C GLY A 370 -15.05 -29.89 -18.61
N ARG A 371 -13.90 -29.21 -18.67
CA ARG A 371 -12.83 -29.26 -17.65
C ARG A 371 -12.88 -28.11 -16.66
N LEU A 372 -13.45 -26.98 -17.08
CA LEU A 372 -13.61 -25.75 -16.28
C LEU A 372 -14.99 -25.64 -15.64
N LYS A 373 -15.75 -26.75 -15.55
CA LYS A 373 -16.98 -26.76 -14.77
C LYS A 373 -16.63 -26.74 -13.28
N PRO A 374 -17.43 -26.05 -12.44
CA PRO A 374 -17.30 -26.13 -11.00
C PRO A 374 -17.24 -27.60 -10.57
N ASN A 375 -16.09 -28.03 -10.08
CA ASN A 375 -15.91 -29.37 -9.55
C ASN A 375 -16.03 -29.29 -8.04
N VAL A 376 -17.15 -29.82 -7.54
CA VAL A 376 -17.44 -29.93 -6.12
C VAL A 376 -16.96 -31.31 -5.67
N GLN A 377 -15.71 -31.41 -5.19
CA GLN A 377 -15.19 -32.66 -4.64
C GLN A 377 -15.01 -32.54 -3.13
N ALA A 378 -16.09 -32.64 -2.35
CA ALA A 378 -16.06 -33.33 -1.05
C ALA A 378 -17.43 -33.43 -0.36
N GLY A 379 -17.68 -34.63 0.20
CA GLY A 379 -18.36 -34.87 1.47
C GLY A 379 -19.71 -34.20 1.71
N ILE A 380 -20.79 -34.92 1.40
CA ILE A 380 -22.10 -34.64 1.99
C ILE A 380 -21.96 -34.76 3.51
N VAL A 381 -22.15 -33.65 4.25
CA VAL A 381 -22.45 -33.72 5.67
C VAL A 381 -23.91 -34.17 5.75
N MET A 382 -24.14 -35.43 6.10
CA MET A 382 -25.46 -35.87 6.55
C MET A 382 -25.76 -35.12 7.83
N ASP A 383 -26.90 -34.44 7.85
CA ASP A 383 -27.51 -33.90 9.04
C ASP A 383 -27.87 -35.07 9.95
N ASP A 384 -27.00 -35.39 10.92
CA ASP A 384 -27.30 -36.34 11.98
C ASP A 384 -28.32 -35.69 12.92
N GLY A 385 -29.59 -35.76 12.52
CA GLY A 385 -30.71 -35.48 13.39
C GLY A 385 -30.76 -36.50 14.53
N SER A 386 -30.42 -36.09 15.76
CA SER A 386 -31.04 -36.60 16.99
C SER A 386 -30.64 -35.77 18.20
N GLY A 387 -31.36 -34.67 18.43
CA GLY A 387 -31.45 -34.01 19.73
C GLY A 387 -32.88 -34.11 20.26
N GLY A 388 -33.39 -35.34 20.37
CA GLY A 388 -34.68 -35.60 20.99
C GLY A 388 -34.67 -35.14 22.45
N ASN A 389 -35.60 -34.26 22.78
CA ASN A 389 -35.94 -33.90 24.14
C ASN A 389 -36.87 -34.97 24.73
N PRO A 390 -36.53 -35.66 25.84
CA PRO A 390 -37.54 -36.29 26.66
C PRO A 390 -37.73 -35.48 27.95
N ALA A 391 -38.97 -34.98 28.09
CA ALA A 391 -39.66 -34.52 29.30
C ALA A 391 -39.07 -33.34 30.08
#